data_AF-A0A8C1S2W3-F1
#
_entry.id   AF-A0A8C1S2W3-F1
#
_cell.length_a   1.000
_cell.length_b   1.000
_cell.length_c   1.000
_cell.angle_alpha   90.00
_cell.angle_beta   90.00
_cell.angle_gamma   90.00
#
_symmetry.space_group_name_H-M   'P 1'
#
loop_
_entity.id
_entity.type
_entity.pdbx_description
1 polymer ?
#
loop_
_entity_poly.entity_id
_entity_poly.type
_entity_poly.pdbx_seq_one_letter_code
_entity_poly.pdbx_strand_id
1 'polypeptide(L)'
;MQVSFACTDHGLKAPRTSEPNKQNTSSPNTASAARARFRTVALIARSLGSFTHRHHISLKESTGKLTGTWVTFGGQISDEVAEQLMTIAYENGVNLFDTAEVYSAGKAEIILGNIIKKKCWRRSSLVITTKLYWGGKAETERGLSRKHIIEGLKGSLQRLQLEYVDVVFANRPDSNTPMEEIVRAMTHVINHGMSMYWGTSRWSAMEIMEAYSVARQFNLIPPVCEQAEYHLFQRDKVEMQLPELYHKIGVGVVSWSPLACGIITGKYENGKNEYVLKMHSPSAWCLRNEGVSSVLLGTSNPAQLTENLGAIQVLPKITAQVASDIDKILGNRPHSKKDYHH
;
A
#
# COMPACT_ATOMS: atom_id res chain seq x y z
N MET A 1 -2.08 -11.91 -17.88
CA MET A 1 -3.19 -11.25 -17.16
C MET A 1 -2.61 -10.05 -16.42
N GLN A 2 -2.95 -8.83 -16.82
CA GLN A 2 -2.40 -7.61 -16.23
C GLN A 2 -3.29 -7.14 -15.07
N VAL A 3 -2.73 -6.99 -13.87
CA VAL A 3 -3.48 -6.55 -12.68
C VAL A 3 -3.35 -5.03 -12.52
N SER A 4 -4.25 -4.29 -13.19
CA SER A 4 -4.28 -2.84 -13.16
C SER A 4 -5.35 -2.33 -12.20
N PHE A 5 -4.95 -1.89 -10.99
CA PHE A 5 -5.84 -1.29 -10.01
C PHE A 5 -6.11 0.19 -10.34
N ALA A 6 -7.08 0.48 -11.22
CA ALA A 6 -7.44 1.85 -11.55
C ALA A 6 -8.07 2.61 -10.35
N CYS A 7 -7.69 3.87 -10.14
CA CYS A 7 -8.45 4.79 -9.29
C CYS A 7 -9.69 5.27 -10.04
N THR A 8 -10.88 5.18 -9.42
CA THR A 8 -12.12 5.69 -10.02
C THR A 8 -12.39 7.12 -9.60
N ASP A 9 -12.65 8.00 -10.57
CA ASP A 9 -13.05 9.38 -10.30
C ASP A 9 -14.44 9.43 -9.65
N HIS A 10 -14.56 10.06 -8.48
CA HIS A 10 -15.79 10.06 -7.67
C HIS A 10 -16.68 11.25 -7.99
N GLY A 11 -17.23 11.23 -9.20
CA GLY A 11 -18.17 12.23 -9.73
C GLY A 11 -19.46 12.36 -8.91
N LEU A 12 -19.43 13.19 -7.86
CA LEU A 12 -20.61 13.61 -7.10
C LEU A 12 -21.52 14.47 -7.98
N LYS A 13 -22.65 13.90 -8.43
CA LYS A 13 -23.71 14.66 -9.11
C LYS A 13 -24.30 15.69 -8.14
N ALA A 14 -24.15 16.97 -8.47
CA ALA A 14 -24.86 18.04 -7.75
C ALA A 14 -26.39 17.93 -7.95
N PRO A 15 -27.22 18.16 -6.92
CA PRO A 15 -28.66 18.26 -7.09
C PRO A 15 -29.04 19.43 -8.03
N ARG A 16 -30.06 19.23 -8.86
CA ARG A 16 -30.74 20.33 -9.56
C ARG A 16 -31.87 20.86 -8.68
N THR A 17 -31.83 22.15 -8.33
CA THR A 17 -32.99 22.93 -7.86
C THR A 17 -32.97 24.31 -8.53
N SER A 18 -34.14 24.94 -8.62
CA SER A 18 -34.39 26.06 -9.53
C SER A 18 -34.93 27.30 -8.80
N GLU A 19 -34.20 28.41 -8.93
CA GLU A 19 -34.67 29.80 -8.78
C GLU A 19 -35.26 30.24 -7.41
N PRO A 20 -35.50 31.55 -7.17
CA PRO A 20 -34.47 32.59 -7.32
C PRO A 20 -34.38 33.59 -6.14
N ASN A 21 -33.24 34.30 -6.09
CA ASN A 21 -33.06 35.67 -5.58
C ASN A 21 -33.38 36.02 -4.11
N LYS A 22 -32.32 36.29 -3.32
CA LYS A 22 -32.26 37.46 -2.41
C LYS A 22 -30.81 37.81 -2.05
N GLN A 23 -30.48 39.09 -2.00
CA GLN A 23 -29.18 39.62 -1.57
C GLN A 23 -29.15 39.81 -0.04
N ASN A 24 -28.05 39.47 0.62
CA ASN A 24 -27.48 40.31 1.67
C ASN A 24 -26.01 39.98 1.99
N THR A 25 -25.34 40.83 2.77
CA THR A 25 -23.87 40.92 2.89
C THR A 25 -23.25 40.13 4.06
N SER A 26 -22.04 39.59 3.87
CA SER A 26 -20.82 39.80 4.71
C SER A 26 -19.85 38.60 4.72
N SER A 27 -18.60 38.88 5.11
CA SER A 27 -17.51 37.93 5.47
C SER A 27 -16.86 37.09 4.34
N PRO A 28 -15.52 37.16 4.15
CA PRO A 28 -14.81 36.36 3.15
C PRO A 28 -14.64 34.90 3.63
N ASN A 29 -15.43 33.99 3.08
CA ASN A 29 -15.46 32.59 3.51
C ASN A 29 -14.24 31.78 3.01
N THR A 30 -13.22 31.68 3.87
CA THR A 30 -11.91 31.04 3.61
C THR A 30 -12.00 29.57 3.19
N ALA A 31 -13.08 28.85 3.54
CA ALA A 31 -13.29 27.47 3.13
C ALA A 31 -13.53 27.30 1.61
N SER A 32 -14.01 28.34 0.93
CA SER A 32 -14.30 28.28 -0.51
C SER A 32 -13.04 28.27 -1.39
N ALA A 33 -12.02 29.06 -1.01
CA ALA A 33 -10.77 29.20 -1.75
C ALA A 33 -9.94 27.90 -1.78
N ALA A 34 -10.05 27.06 -0.75
CA ALA A 34 -9.42 25.74 -0.71
C ALA A 34 -10.04 24.78 -1.75
N ARG A 35 -11.38 24.72 -1.83
CA ARG A 35 -12.10 23.83 -2.76
C ARG A 35 -11.83 24.12 -4.24
N ALA A 36 -11.50 25.37 -4.60
CA ALA A 36 -11.25 25.75 -5.98
C ALA A 36 -9.92 25.21 -6.55
N ARG A 37 -8.91 24.97 -5.71
CA ARG A 37 -7.52 24.69 -6.16
C ARG A 37 -7.23 23.24 -6.53
N PHE A 38 -8.10 22.29 -6.19
CA PHE A 38 -7.87 20.85 -6.40
C PHE A 38 -8.49 20.27 -7.68
N ARG A 39 -9.11 21.11 -8.54
CA ARG A 39 -9.96 20.63 -9.64
C ARG A 39 -9.27 19.95 -10.82
N THR A 40 -7.95 20.10 -10.98
CA THR A 40 -7.20 19.48 -12.08
C THR A 40 -5.78 19.11 -11.65
N VAL A 41 -5.63 17.96 -10.99
CA VAL A 41 -4.33 17.29 -10.82
C VAL A 41 -4.45 15.92 -11.49
N ALA A 42 -3.60 15.65 -12.49
CA ALA A 42 -3.64 14.38 -13.23
C ALA A 42 -3.46 13.19 -12.26
N LEU A 43 -4.34 12.19 -12.38
CA LEU A 43 -4.65 11.21 -11.33
C LEU A 43 -4.19 9.78 -11.66
N ILE A 44 -4.02 8.97 -10.61
CA ILE A 44 -2.79 8.19 -10.53
C ILE A 44 -2.90 6.86 -9.76
N ALA A 45 -2.62 5.74 -10.48
CA ALA A 45 -2.78 4.34 -10.10
C ALA A 45 -1.88 3.29 -10.88
N ARG A 46 -0.61 3.04 -10.50
CA ARG A 46 0.31 2.09 -11.23
C ARG A 46 -0.27 0.65 -11.22
N SER A 47 0.03 -0.17 -12.26
CA SER A 47 -0.33 -1.60 -12.23
C SER A 47 0.51 -2.38 -11.20
N LEU A 48 -0.11 -3.39 -10.62
CA LEU A 48 0.50 -4.27 -9.62
C LEU A 48 1.03 -5.50 -10.33
N GLY A 49 2.23 -5.36 -10.90
CA GLY A 49 2.86 -6.39 -11.72
C GLY A 49 2.39 -6.42 -13.18
N SER A 50 2.87 -7.41 -13.93
CA SER A 50 2.52 -7.63 -15.34
C SER A 50 2.79 -9.07 -15.81
N PHE A 51 1.75 -9.77 -16.28
CA PHE A 51 1.88 -11.07 -16.98
C PHE A 51 1.58 -10.94 -18.48
N THR A 52 2.47 -10.26 -19.23
CA THR A 52 2.70 -10.44 -20.69
C THR A 52 3.94 -9.66 -21.14
N HIS A 53 4.69 -10.20 -22.11
CA HIS A 53 5.90 -9.58 -22.67
C HIS A 53 5.71 -9.25 -24.17
N ARG A 54 5.33 -8.00 -24.52
CA ARG A 54 5.58 -7.34 -25.83
C ARG A 54 4.91 -5.95 -25.94
N HIS A 55 5.60 -5.05 -26.64
CA HIS A 55 5.18 -3.77 -27.25
C HIS A 55 4.45 -2.70 -26.39
N HIS A 56 5.07 -1.52 -26.31
CA HIS A 56 4.39 -0.27 -25.93
C HIS A 56 3.37 0.15 -27.01
N ILE A 57 2.28 0.81 -26.60
CA ILE A 57 1.93 2.18 -27.04
C ILE A 57 0.76 2.74 -26.20
N SER A 58 0.94 3.99 -25.73
CA SER A 58 -0.08 4.98 -25.31
C SER A 58 -1.37 4.49 -24.62
N LEU A 59 -1.36 4.45 -23.28
CA LEU A 59 -2.51 4.81 -22.44
C LEU A 59 -2.01 5.53 -21.17
N LYS A 60 -2.55 6.73 -20.92
CA LYS A 60 -2.18 7.63 -19.81
C LYS A 60 -2.82 7.20 -18.49
N GLU A 61 -2.26 7.44 -17.30
CA GLU A 61 -0.89 7.76 -16.80
C GLU A 61 -1.03 7.71 -15.27
N SER A 62 -0.22 6.96 -14.49
CA SER A 62 -0.72 6.58 -13.15
C SER A 62 0.25 5.97 -12.09
N THR A 63 0.18 6.43 -10.82
CA THR A 63 0.89 6.01 -9.55
C THR A 63 0.05 6.11 -8.23
N GLY A 64 -0.19 5.02 -7.49
CA GLY A 64 -1.13 5.00 -6.34
C GLY A 64 -0.64 5.61 -5.01
N LYS A 65 -1.60 5.94 -4.12
CA LYS A 65 -1.41 6.32 -2.69
C LYS A 65 -2.21 5.37 -1.80
N LEU A 66 -1.68 5.00 -0.63
CA LEU A 66 -2.30 4.01 0.27
C LEU A 66 -2.35 4.46 1.73
N THR A 67 -3.20 3.83 2.54
CA THR A 67 -3.12 3.87 4.01
C THR A 67 -3.13 2.46 4.61
N GLY A 68 -2.18 2.20 5.52
CA GLY A 68 -2.07 0.95 6.27
C GLY A 68 -2.52 1.12 7.73
N THR A 69 -3.22 0.13 8.29
CA THR A 69 -3.86 0.23 9.62
C THR A 69 -2.98 -0.20 10.79
N TRP A 70 -1.67 -0.45 10.57
CA TRP A 70 -0.76 -0.96 11.61
C TRP A 70 -0.52 0.07 12.73
N VAL A 71 -0.43 -0.39 13.98
CA VAL A 71 -0.33 0.37 15.25
C VAL A 71 -1.54 1.28 15.56
N THR A 72 -2.16 1.84 14.54
CA THR A 72 -3.21 2.85 14.64
C THR A 72 -4.57 2.23 14.99
N PHE A 73 -5.19 1.48 14.09
CA PHE A 73 -6.58 1.05 14.24
C PHE A 73 -6.71 0.02 15.38
N GLY A 74 -7.64 0.27 16.30
CA GLY A 74 -7.89 -0.59 17.46
C GLY A 74 -6.77 -0.59 18.51
N GLY A 75 -5.85 0.38 18.42
CA GLY A 75 -4.67 0.54 19.27
C GLY A 75 -4.42 2.00 19.63
N GLN A 76 -3.62 2.71 18.83
CA GLN A 76 -3.18 4.08 19.14
C GLN A 76 -4.25 5.17 18.93
N ILE A 77 -5.24 4.96 18.06
CA ILE A 77 -6.28 5.95 17.73
C ILE A 77 -7.68 5.38 17.97
N SER A 78 -8.66 6.28 18.18
CA SER A 78 -10.07 5.89 18.29
C SER A 78 -10.69 5.61 16.92
N ASP A 79 -11.82 4.89 16.93
CA ASP A 79 -12.55 4.47 15.74
C ASP A 79 -13.05 5.68 14.91
N GLU A 80 -13.36 6.81 15.54
CA GLU A 80 -13.75 8.05 14.85
C GLU A 80 -12.57 8.67 14.09
N VAL A 81 -11.36 8.62 14.66
CA VAL A 81 -10.15 9.08 13.97
C VAL A 81 -9.78 8.13 12.84
N ALA A 82 -9.97 6.81 13.02
CA ALA A 82 -9.81 5.83 11.96
C ALA A 82 -10.79 6.07 10.80
N GLU A 83 -12.06 6.36 11.09
CA GLU A 83 -13.07 6.74 10.09
C GLU A 83 -12.72 8.05 9.36
N GLN A 84 -12.24 9.07 10.08
CA GLN A 84 -11.79 10.33 9.48
C GLN A 84 -10.61 10.11 8.54
N LEU A 85 -9.58 9.37 8.98
CA LEU A 85 -8.42 9.03 8.17
C LEU A 85 -8.81 8.28 6.90
N MET A 86 -9.64 7.23 7.03
CA MET A 86 -10.08 6.44 5.88
C MET A 86 -10.96 7.27 4.93
N THR A 87 -11.82 8.14 5.47
CA THR A 87 -12.64 9.08 4.69
C THR A 87 -11.78 10.04 3.87
N ILE A 88 -10.80 10.70 4.51
CA ILE A 88 -9.90 11.66 3.86
C ILE A 88 -9.08 10.95 2.78
N ALA A 89 -8.58 9.74 3.04
CA ALA A 89 -7.87 8.94 2.06
C ALA A 89 -8.75 8.65 0.83
N TYR A 90 -9.94 8.08 1.04
CA TYR A 90 -10.88 7.72 -0.04
C TYR A 90 -11.32 8.94 -0.87
N GLU A 91 -11.66 10.05 -0.22
CA GLU A 91 -12.03 11.31 -0.88
C GLU A 91 -10.86 11.97 -1.65
N ASN A 92 -9.61 11.58 -1.36
CA ASN A 92 -8.41 11.94 -2.12
C ASN A 92 -7.97 10.86 -3.14
N GLY A 93 -8.83 9.89 -3.45
CA GLY A 93 -8.61 8.88 -4.48
C GLY A 93 -7.79 7.65 -4.04
N VAL A 94 -7.53 7.47 -2.74
CA VAL A 94 -6.95 6.22 -2.21
C VAL A 94 -7.99 5.10 -2.30
N ASN A 95 -7.70 4.07 -3.10
CA ASN A 95 -8.53 2.88 -3.22
C ASN A 95 -7.96 1.69 -2.41
N LEU A 96 -6.64 1.59 -2.20
CA LEU A 96 -5.99 0.47 -1.52
C LEU A 96 -5.75 0.73 -0.02
N PHE A 97 -6.40 -0.08 0.81
CA PHE A 97 -6.36 -0.09 2.27
C PHE A 97 -5.85 -1.44 2.79
N ASP A 98 -4.87 -1.41 3.68
CA ASP A 98 -4.09 -2.59 4.06
C ASP A 98 -4.08 -2.85 5.58
N THR A 99 -4.28 -4.11 5.95
CA THR A 99 -4.37 -4.57 7.34
C THR A 99 -3.75 -5.97 7.53
N ALA A 100 -3.92 -6.61 8.69
CA ALA A 100 -3.51 -7.99 8.97
C ALA A 100 -4.29 -8.57 10.16
N GLU A 101 -4.46 -9.90 10.20
CA GLU A 101 -5.14 -10.59 11.32
C GLU A 101 -4.52 -10.26 12.69
N VAL A 102 -3.20 -10.05 12.73
CA VAL A 102 -2.44 -9.77 13.95
C VAL A 102 -2.58 -8.31 14.43
N TYR A 103 -3.04 -7.39 13.57
CA TYR A 103 -3.07 -5.96 13.89
C TYR A 103 -4.14 -5.68 14.95
N SER A 104 -3.66 -5.30 16.14
CA SER A 104 -4.48 -5.09 17.34
C SER A 104 -5.31 -6.33 17.70
N ALA A 105 -4.77 -7.54 17.43
CA ALA A 105 -5.46 -8.83 17.56
C ALA A 105 -6.83 -8.86 16.86
N GLY A 106 -6.83 -8.63 15.55
CA GLY A 106 -8.02 -8.59 14.70
C GLY A 106 -8.88 -7.33 14.82
N LYS A 107 -8.69 -6.46 15.82
CA LYS A 107 -9.49 -5.24 15.98
C LYS A 107 -9.35 -4.29 14.79
N ALA A 108 -8.17 -4.21 14.17
CA ALA A 108 -7.97 -3.35 13.00
C ALA A 108 -8.86 -3.74 11.81
N GLU A 109 -9.07 -5.05 11.61
CA GLU A 109 -9.99 -5.59 10.59
C GLU A 109 -11.46 -5.30 10.92
N ILE A 110 -11.85 -5.41 12.20
CA ILE A 110 -13.21 -5.07 12.66
C ILE A 110 -13.53 -3.60 12.38
N ILE A 111 -12.60 -2.70 12.70
CA ILE A 111 -12.75 -1.25 12.50
C ILE A 111 -12.79 -0.92 11.00
N LEU A 112 -11.88 -1.48 10.21
CA LEU A 112 -11.86 -1.33 8.76
C LEU A 112 -13.19 -1.78 8.12
N GLY A 113 -13.70 -2.95 8.51
CA GLY A 113 -15.00 -3.47 8.06
C GLY A 113 -16.17 -2.58 8.46
N ASN A 114 -16.20 -2.14 9.72
CA ASN A 114 -17.23 -1.23 10.23
C ASN A 114 -17.26 0.10 9.46
N ILE A 115 -16.09 0.68 9.14
CA ILE A 115 -16.02 1.92 8.35
C ILE A 115 -16.54 1.70 6.94
N ILE A 116 -16.07 0.66 6.22
CA ILE A 116 -16.53 0.34 4.85
C ILE A 116 -18.07 0.20 4.81
N LYS A 117 -18.62 -0.54 5.78
CA LYS A 117 -20.06 -0.77 5.94
C LYS A 117 -20.83 0.51 6.26
N LYS A 118 -20.34 1.33 7.20
CA LYS A 118 -20.96 2.61 7.62
C LYS A 118 -20.96 3.66 6.51
N LYS A 119 -19.88 3.71 5.72
CA LYS A 119 -19.71 4.69 4.63
C LYS A 119 -20.42 4.29 3.34
N CYS A 120 -20.94 3.05 3.25
CA CYS A 120 -21.61 2.48 2.07
C CYS A 120 -20.81 2.64 0.75
N TRP A 121 -19.48 2.59 0.83
CA TRP A 121 -18.64 2.63 -0.36
C TRP A 121 -18.81 1.36 -1.18
N ARG A 122 -18.76 1.49 -2.51
CA ARG A 122 -18.88 0.31 -3.39
C ARG A 122 -17.65 -0.57 -3.21
N ARG A 123 -17.87 -1.85 -2.93
CA ARG A 123 -16.79 -2.84 -2.80
C ARG A 123 -15.87 -2.89 -4.03
N SER A 124 -16.40 -2.58 -5.22
CA SER A 124 -15.71 -2.52 -6.50
C SER A 124 -14.91 -1.22 -6.78
N SER A 125 -14.93 -0.23 -5.88
CA SER A 125 -13.99 0.92 -5.89
C SER A 125 -13.05 0.92 -4.68
N LEU A 126 -12.95 -0.21 -3.99
CA LEU A 126 -12.00 -0.47 -2.90
C LEU A 126 -11.09 -1.63 -3.28
N VAL A 127 -9.84 -1.57 -2.84
CA VAL A 127 -8.87 -2.65 -2.88
C VAL A 127 -8.47 -2.94 -1.44
N ILE A 128 -8.97 -4.03 -0.87
CA ILE A 128 -8.75 -4.37 0.54
C ILE A 128 -7.71 -5.49 0.61
N THR A 129 -6.67 -5.32 1.42
CA THR A 129 -5.61 -6.33 1.60
C THR A 129 -5.42 -6.69 3.06
N THR A 130 -5.24 -7.98 3.34
CA THR A 130 -4.88 -8.49 4.67
C THR A 130 -3.71 -9.46 4.59
N LYS A 131 -3.01 -9.69 5.69
CA LYS A 131 -1.87 -10.62 5.79
C LYS A 131 -2.09 -11.66 6.88
N LEU A 132 -1.64 -12.88 6.61
CA LEU A 132 -1.75 -14.05 7.48
C LEU A 132 -0.36 -14.54 7.90
N TYR A 133 -0.22 -14.86 9.19
CA TYR A 133 0.85 -15.66 9.84
C TYR A 133 0.60 -15.86 11.35
N TRP A 134 -0.21 -15.01 12.00
CA TRP A 134 -0.35 -14.92 13.47
C TRP A 134 -1.80 -14.62 13.85
N GLY A 135 -2.69 -15.61 13.73
CA GLY A 135 -4.11 -15.43 14.04
C GLY A 135 -4.47 -15.68 15.52
N GLY A 136 -3.64 -16.39 16.26
CA GLY A 136 -3.94 -16.77 17.65
C GLY A 136 -2.72 -17.17 18.49
N LYS A 137 -2.99 -17.92 19.57
CA LYS A 137 -1.99 -18.34 20.56
C LYS A 137 -1.53 -19.78 20.37
N ALA A 138 -2.44 -20.69 19.97
CA ALA A 138 -2.13 -22.09 19.78
C ALA A 138 -1.17 -22.30 18.58
N GLU A 139 -0.49 -23.45 18.56
CA GLU A 139 0.55 -23.72 17.55
C GLU A 139 -0.02 -23.87 16.13
N THR A 140 -1.32 -24.16 15.99
CA THR A 140 -2.00 -24.25 14.69
C THR A 140 -2.72 -22.97 14.27
N GLU A 141 -2.62 -21.89 15.06
CA GLU A 141 -3.17 -20.55 14.76
C GLU A 141 -2.09 -19.59 14.23
N ARG A 142 -1.07 -20.15 13.56
CA ARG A 142 0.09 -19.42 13.03
C ARG A 142 0.75 -20.13 11.83
N GLY A 143 1.73 -19.46 11.23
CA GLY A 143 2.50 -19.96 10.09
C GLY A 143 1.75 -19.80 8.77
N LEU A 144 2.15 -20.56 7.76
CA LEU A 144 1.56 -20.57 6.42
C LEU A 144 1.01 -21.94 6.00
N SER A 145 0.78 -22.83 6.96
CA SER A 145 0.08 -24.10 6.72
C SER A 145 -1.27 -23.87 6.04
N ARG A 146 -1.72 -24.84 5.25
CA ARG A 146 -3.02 -24.84 4.58
C ARG A 146 -4.16 -24.67 5.58
N LYS A 147 -4.01 -25.20 6.81
CA LYS A 147 -4.93 -24.96 7.92
C LYS A 147 -5.00 -23.47 8.26
N HIS A 148 -3.87 -22.84 8.61
CA HIS A 148 -3.86 -21.45 9.04
C HIS A 148 -4.26 -20.47 7.92
N ILE A 149 -3.84 -20.70 6.67
CA ILE A 149 -4.24 -19.84 5.53
C ILE A 149 -5.76 -19.86 5.33
N ILE A 150 -6.42 -21.01 5.43
CA ILE A 150 -7.88 -21.11 5.21
C ILE A 150 -8.66 -20.60 6.42
N GLU A 151 -8.25 -20.94 7.65
CA GLU A 151 -8.96 -20.56 8.87
C GLU A 151 -8.71 -19.09 9.23
N GLY A 152 -7.46 -18.62 9.14
CA GLY A 152 -7.07 -17.22 9.31
C GLY A 152 -7.80 -16.30 8.33
N LEU A 153 -7.85 -16.65 7.03
CA LEU A 153 -8.57 -15.84 6.05
C LEU A 153 -10.08 -15.80 6.32
N LYS A 154 -10.71 -16.92 6.73
CA LYS A 154 -12.11 -16.93 7.15
C LYS A 154 -12.35 -16.01 8.34
N GLY A 155 -11.48 -16.04 9.35
CA GLY A 155 -11.52 -15.13 10.49
C GLY A 155 -11.36 -13.67 10.08
N SER A 156 -10.42 -13.36 9.18
CA SER A 156 -10.22 -12.01 8.65
C SER A 156 -11.44 -11.50 7.88
N LEU A 157 -12.00 -12.32 6.98
CA LEU A 157 -13.20 -11.96 6.21
C LEU A 157 -14.43 -11.73 7.12
N GLN A 158 -14.60 -12.56 8.15
CA GLN A 158 -15.65 -12.39 9.16
C GLN A 158 -15.48 -11.06 9.94
N ARG A 159 -14.25 -10.72 10.36
CA ARG A 159 -13.95 -9.44 11.05
C ARG A 159 -14.15 -8.23 10.13
N LEU A 160 -13.68 -8.32 8.89
CA LEU A 160 -13.86 -7.31 7.85
C LEU A 160 -15.32 -7.15 7.39
N GLN A 161 -16.20 -8.13 7.66
CA GLN A 161 -17.56 -8.21 7.12
C GLN A 161 -17.57 -8.16 5.57
N LEU A 162 -16.61 -8.85 4.95
CA LEU A 162 -16.43 -8.94 3.49
C LEU A 162 -16.48 -10.39 3.02
N GLU A 163 -16.99 -10.60 1.80
CA GLU A 163 -16.93 -11.91 1.12
C GLU A 163 -15.51 -12.23 0.63
N TYR A 164 -14.75 -11.21 0.23
CA TYR A 164 -13.39 -11.35 -0.31
C TYR A 164 -12.48 -10.16 -0.01
N VAL A 165 -11.16 -10.41 0.00
CA VAL A 165 -10.09 -9.39 -0.08
C VAL A 165 -9.47 -9.39 -1.47
N ASP A 166 -8.94 -8.27 -1.96
CA ASP A 166 -8.35 -8.20 -3.30
C ASP A 166 -6.98 -8.87 -3.36
N VAL A 167 -6.19 -8.77 -2.29
CA VAL A 167 -4.94 -9.52 -2.14
C VAL A 167 -4.81 -10.04 -0.70
N VAL A 168 -4.65 -11.35 -0.56
CA VAL A 168 -4.20 -11.98 0.70
C VAL A 168 -2.67 -12.12 0.68
N PHE A 169 -2.00 -11.75 1.77
CA PHE A 169 -0.55 -11.77 1.88
C PHE A 169 -0.03 -12.84 2.86
N ALA A 170 1.02 -13.55 2.47
CA ALA A 170 1.90 -14.25 3.43
C ALA A 170 2.73 -13.20 4.19
N ASN A 171 2.43 -12.94 5.47
CA ASN A 171 2.96 -11.78 6.23
C ASN A 171 4.50 -11.77 6.41
N ARG A 172 5.09 -12.97 6.45
CA ARG A 172 6.53 -13.28 6.49
C ARG A 172 6.75 -14.69 5.91
N PRO A 173 7.99 -15.14 5.64
CA PRO A 173 8.24 -16.56 5.33
C PRO A 173 7.96 -17.49 6.53
N ASP A 174 7.57 -18.72 6.22
CA ASP A 174 7.44 -19.84 7.14
C ASP A 174 8.45 -20.93 6.76
N SER A 175 9.40 -21.23 7.64
CA SER A 175 10.39 -22.31 7.45
C SER A 175 9.82 -23.70 7.69
N ASN A 176 8.62 -23.79 8.28
CA ASN A 176 8.05 -25.05 8.78
C ASN A 176 6.96 -25.60 7.84
N THR A 177 6.50 -24.80 6.87
CA THR A 177 5.50 -25.21 5.87
C THR A 177 6.16 -25.29 4.48
N PRO A 178 6.10 -26.42 3.75
CA PRO A 178 6.65 -26.53 2.40
C PRO A 178 6.00 -25.55 1.40
N MET A 179 6.80 -24.99 0.50
CA MET A 179 6.34 -24.00 -0.48
C MET A 179 5.14 -24.47 -1.32
N GLU A 180 5.10 -25.76 -1.67
CA GLU A 180 3.97 -26.36 -2.40
C GLU A 180 2.64 -26.25 -1.61
N GLU A 181 2.66 -26.46 -0.30
CA GLU A 181 1.46 -26.33 0.53
C GLU A 181 0.99 -24.87 0.58
N ILE A 182 1.91 -23.92 0.74
CA ILE A 182 1.62 -22.48 0.77
C ILE A 182 0.95 -22.05 -0.55
N VAL A 183 1.56 -22.36 -1.70
CA VAL A 183 1.05 -21.98 -3.02
C VAL A 183 -0.28 -22.68 -3.34
N ARG A 184 -0.45 -23.95 -2.96
CA ARG A 184 -1.73 -24.67 -3.08
C ARG A 184 -2.82 -24.08 -2.18
N ALA A 185 -2.49 -23.63 -0.97
CA ALA A 185 -3.43 -23.00 -0.05
C ALA A 185 -3.87 -21.61 -0.56
N MET A 186 -2.93 -20.77 -0.99
CA MET A 186 -3.21 -19.47 -1.59
C MET A 186 -4.05 -19.59 -2.88
N THR A 187 -3.70 -20.53 -3.75
CA THR A 187 -4.49 -20.85 -4.96
C THR A 187 -5.90 -21.35 -4.62
N HIS A 188 -6.02 -22.18 -3.56
CA HIS A 188 -7.32 -22.69 -3.12
C HIS A 188 -8.25 -21.58 -2.63
N VAL A 189 -7.77 -20.64 -1.81
CA VAL A 189 -8.63 -19.53 -1.33
C VAL A 189 -9.05 -18.58 -2.45
N ILE A 190 -8.21 -18.38 -3.48
CA ILE A 190 -8.59 -17.63 -4.68
C ILE A 190 -9.67 -18.39 -5.47
N ASN A 191 -9.48 -19.69 -5.71
CA ASN A 191 -10.45 -20.52 -6.42
C ASN A 191 -11.79 -20.69 -5.66
N HIS A 192 -11.85 -20.35 -4.37
CA HIS A 192 -13.07 -20.31 -3.55
C HIS A 192 -13.65 -18.89 -3.41
N GLY A 193 -13.13 -17.92 -4.16
CA GLY A 193 -13.61 -16.53 -4.16
C GLY A 193 -13.28 -15.73 -2.91
N MET A 194 -12.49 -16.27 -1.96
CA MET A 194 -12.13 -15.60 -0.71
C MET A 194 -11.06 -14.52 -0.91
N SER A 195 -10.30 -14.60 -2.01
CA SER A 195 -9.43 -13.52 -2.46
C SER A 195 -9.34 -13.44 -3.99
N MET A 196 -9.07 -12.27 -4.55
CA MET A 196 -8.86 -12.12 -6.00
C MET A 196 -7.43 -12.53 -6.41
N TYR A 197 -6.43 -12.20 -5.59
CA TYR A 197 -5.01 -12.50 -5.83
C TYR A 197 -4.29 -12.82 -4.51
N TRP A 198 -3.01 -13.19 -4.58
CA TRP A 198 -2.17 -13.30 -3.39
C TRP A 198 -0.78 -12.69 -3.59
N GLY A 199 -0.11 -12.38 -2.48
CA GLY A 199 1.22 -11.78 -2.48
C GLY A 199 2.08 -12.25 -1.30
N THR A 200 3.34 -11.88 -1.35
CA THR A 200 4.35 -12.15 -0.31
C THR A 200 4.65 -10.88 0.48
N SER A 201 5.18 -11.00 1.69
CA SER A 201 5.65 -9.87 2.50
C SER A 201 6.89 -10.31 3.25
N ARG A 202 7.98 -9.53 3.15
CA ARG A 202 9.29 -9.83 3.77
C ARG A 202 10.02 -11.06 3.20
N TRP A 203 9.56 -11.64 2.09
CA TRP A 203 10.20 -12.80 1.47
C TRP A 203 11.48 -12.40 0.71
N SER A 204 12.48 -13.28 0.65
CA SER A 204 13.64 -13.11 -0.22
C SER A 204 13.27 -13.28 -1.69
N ALA A 205 14.11 -12.77 -2.60
CA ALA A 205 13.93 -13.00 -4.03
C ALA A 205 14.02 -14.49 -4.42
N MET A 206 14.66 -15.33 -3.60
CA MET A 206 14.71 -16.78 -3.79
C MET A 206 13.34 -17.42 -3.50
N GLU A 207 12.75 -17.15 -2.32
CA GLU A 207 11.45 -17.72 -1.93
C GLU A 207 10.30 -17.26 -2.85
N ILE A 208 10.35 -16.01 -3.34
CA ILE A 208 9.38 -15.51 -4.33
C ILE A 208 9.52 -16.25 -5.68
N MET A 209 10.75 -16.53 -6.11
CA MET A 209 11.01 -17.33 -7.31
C MET A 209 10.66 -18.81 -7.13
N GLU A 210 10.82 -19.35 -5.92
CA GLU A 210 10.39 -20.71 -5.56
C GLU A 210 8.86 -20.84 -5.63
N ALA A 211 8.11 -19.91 -5.03
CA ALA A 211 6.65 -19.85 -5.14
C ALA A 211 6.19 -19.75 -6.61
N TYR A 212 6.90 -18.97 -7.43
CA TYR A 212 6.64 -18.90 -8.87
C TYR A 212 6.92 -20.23 -9.57
N SER A 213 8.05 -20.89 -9.26
CA SER A 213 8.45 -22.17 -9.83
C SER A 213 7.43 -23.26 -9.52
N VAL A 214 7.05 -23.40 -8.24
CA VAL A 214 5.97 -24.26 -7.74
C VAL A 214 4.66 -23.97 -8.47
N ALA A 215 4.30 -22.69 -8.64
CA ALA A 215 3.09 -22.31 -9.34
C ALA A 215 3.10 -22.73 -10.82
N ARG A 216 4.25 -22.64 -11.50
CA ARG A 216 4.40 -23.13 -12.88
C ARG A 216 4.41 -24.65 -12.98
N GLN A 217 5.11 -25.33 -12.09
CA GLN A 217 5.23 -26.80 -12.07
C GLN A 217 3.88 -27.49 -11.87
N PHE A 218 3.02 -26.94 -11.01
CA PHE A 218 1.75 -27.57 -10.64
C PHE A 218 0.50 -26.88 -11.19
N ASN A 219 0.66 -25.94 -12.14
CA ASN A 219 -0.40 -25.13 -12.73
C ASN A 219 -1.30 -24.43 -11.67
N LEU A 220 -0.65 -23.77 -10.72
CA LEU A 220 -1.25 -23.00 -9.63
C LEU A 220 -1.10 -21.48 -9.89
N ILE A 221 -1.69 -20.66 -9.03
CA ILE A 221 -1.64 -19.20 -9.17
C ILE A 221 -0.35 -18.67 -8.51
N PRO A 222 0.56 -17.98 -9.24
CA PRO A 222 1.74 -17.35 -8.67
C PRO A 222 1.39 -16.07 -7.88
N PRO A 223 2.28 -15.60 -6.98
CA PRO A 223 2.06 -14.33 -6.28
C PRO A 223 2.18 -13.15 -7.26
N VAL A 224 1.36 -12.11 -7.07
CA VAL A 224 1.33 -10.92 -7.96
C VAL A 224 2.17 -9.76 -7.44
N CYS A 225 2.52 -9.73 -6.15
CA CYS A 225 3.31 -8.67 -5.55
C CYS A 225 4.06 -9.08 -4.28
N GLU A 226 5.09 -8.31 -3.94
CA GLU A 226 5.82 -8.37 -2.68
C GLU A 226 5.59 -7.07 -1.87
N GLN A 227 5.31 -7.23 -0.57
CA GLN A 227 5.26 -6.14 0.40
C GLN A 227 6.59 -6.00 1.16
N ALA A 228 7.44 -5.10 0.67
CA ALA A 228 8.80 -4.89 1.18
C ALA A 228 8.97 -3.57 1.94
N GLU A 229 9.87 -3.55 2.92
CA GLU A 229 10.29 -2.31 3.56
C GLU A 229 11.08 -1.45 2.57
N TYR A 230 10.75 -0.16 2.45
CA TYR A 230 11.50 0.77 1.63
C TYR A 230 11.44 2.18 2.21
N HIS A 231 12.61 2.74 2.49
CA HIS A 231 12.80 4.12 2.93
C HIS A 231 14.26 4.53 2.75
N LEU A 232 14.59 5.79 3.04
CA LEU A 232 15.96 6.33 2.88
C LEU A 232 17.04 5.43 3.48
N PHE A 233 16.78 4.81 4.64
CA PHE A 233 17.71 3.92 5.34
C PHE A 233 17.60 2.41 5.02
N GLN A 234 16.69 1.98 4.14
CA GLN A 234 16.50 0.56 3.80
C GLN A 234 16.13 0.44 2.32
N ARG A 235 17.09 -0.01 1.50
CA ARG A 235 17.08 0.19 0.04
C ARG A 235 17.29 -1.07 -0.77
N ASP A 236 18.28 -1.88 -0.39
CA ASP A 236 18.91 -2.94 -1.20
C ASP A 236 17.93 -3.87 -1.90
N LYS A 237 16.93 -4.38 -1.16
CA LYS A 237 15.92 -5.29 -1.70
C LYS A 237 15.11 -4.65 -2.82
N VAL A 238 14.63 -3.42 -2.62
CA VAL A 238 13.70 -2.74 -3.54
C VAL A 238 14.42 -2.04 -4.70
N GLU A 239 15.67 -1.61 -4.50
CA GLU A 239 16.48 -1.01 -5.56
C GLU A 239 17.29 -2.05 -6.38
N MET A 240 17.66 -3.22 -5.82
CA MET A 240 18.48 -4.23 -6.53
C MET A 240 17.76 -5.53 -6.85
N GLN A 241 16.95 -6.09 -5.93
CA GLN A 241 16.42 -7.45 -6.07
C GLN A 241 15.05 -7.49 -6.76
N LEU A 242 14.10 -6.65 -6.32
CA LEU A 242 12.74 -6.66 -6.84
C LEU A 242 12.61 -6.21 -8.31
N PRO A 243 13.44 -5.31 -8.88
CA PRO A 243 13.40 -5.00 -10.31
C PRO A 243 13.66 -6.24 -11.19
N GLU A 244 14.58 -7.13 -10.78
CA GLU A 244 14.81 -8.39 -11.49
C GLU A 244 13.58 -9.31 -11.44
N LEU A 245 12.86 -9.37 -10.32
CA LEU A 245 11.61 -10.15 -10.22
C LEU A 245 10.49 -9.54 -11.07
N TYR A 246 10.35 -8.23 -11.06
CA TYR A 246 9.39 -7.52 -11.92
C TYR A 246 9.62 -7.85 -13.40
N HIS A 247 10.88 -7.78 -13.88
CA HIS A 247 11.21 -8.07 -15.27
C HIS A 247 11.13 -9.56 -15.65
N LYS A 248 11.48 -10.49 -14.74
CA LYS A 248 11.49 -11.94 -15.04
C LYS A 248 10.11 -12.61 -14.88
N ILE A 249 9.38 -12.26 -13.82
CA ILE A 249 8.18 -12.98 -13.39
C ILE A 249 6.94 -12.09 -13.19
N GLY A 250 7.09 -10.76 -13.34
CA GLY A 250 5.95 -9.84 -13.34
C GLY A 250 5.45 -9.42 -11.96
N VAL A 251 6.21 -9.65 -10.90
CA VAL A 251 5.84 -9.31 -9.51
C VAL A 251 5.93 -7.79 -9.27
N GLY A 252 4.84 -7.17 -8.81
CA GLY A 252 4.82 -5.75 -8.42
C GLY A 252 5.33 -5.50 -6.99
N VAL A 253 5.62 -4.24 -6.65
CA VAL A 253 6.11 -3.86 -5.30
C VAL A 253 5.17 -2.88 -4.62
N VAL A 254 4.72 -3.23 -3.41
CA VAL A 254 4.00 -2.34 -2.50
C VAL A 254 4.89 -2.09 -1.30
N SER A 255 5.46 -0.89 -1.15
CA SER A 255 6.41 -0.66 -0.07
C SER A 255 5.75 -0.26 1.25
N TRP A 256 6.39 -0.54 2.38
CA TRP A 256 5.95 -0.11 3.72
C TRP A 256 7.06 0.57 4.52
N SER A 257 6.65 1.23 5.61
CA SER A 257 7.49 2.10 6.46
C SER A 257 8.26 3.22 5.73
N PRO A 258 7.67 4.00 4.80
CA PRO A 258 8.38 5.06 4.07
C PRO A 258 9.00 6.16 4.96
N LEU A 259 8.54 6.27 6.22
CA LEU A 259 9.05 7.20 7.23
C LEU A 259 9.94 6.52 8.30
N ALA A 260 10.25 5.22 8.15
CA ALA A 260 10.92 4.37 9.14
C ALA A 260 10.29 4.50 10.55
N CYS A 261 9.00 4.12 10.68
CA CYS A 261 8.17 4.35 11.89
C CYS A 261 8.09 5.83 12.37
N GLY A 262 8.51 6.77 11.53
CA GLY A 262 8.59 8.19 11.80
C GLY A 262 9.96 8.68 12.28
N ILE A 263 11.02 7.85 12.21
CA ILE A 263 12.40 8.30 12.45
C ILE A 263 12.77 9.42 11.47
N ILE A 264 12.37 9.29 10.20
CA ILE A 264 12.69 10.25 9.14
C ILE A 264 11.99 11.62 9.32
N THR A 265 11.01 11.75 10.24
CA THR A 265 10.34 13.04 10.49
C THR A 265 11.07 13.94 11.50
N GLY A 266 12.27 13.56 11.97
CA GLY A 266 13.06 14.32 12.95
C GLY A 266 12.46 14.39 14.37
N LYS A 267 11.30 13.77 14.62
CA LYS A 267 10.52 13.88 15.87
C LYS A 267 11.19 13.24 17.12
N TYR A 268 12.35 12.63 16.95
CA TYR A 268 13.12 11.97 18.01
C TYR A 268 14.43 12.70 18.34
N GLU A 269 14.72 13.84 17.71
CA GLU A 269 15.88 14.66 18.05
C GLU A 269 15.62 15.46 19.34
N ASN A 270 16.44 15.21 20.37
CA ASN A 270 16.33 15.87 21.68
C ASN A 270 16.88 17.31 21.67
N GLY A 271 16.28 18.15 20.84
CA GLY A 271 16.42 19.60 20.86
C GLY A 271 17.56 20.19 20.02
N LYS A 272 17.29 21.40 19.50
CA LYS A 272 18.25 22.33 18.85
C LYS A 272 19.07 21.75 17.69
N ASN A 273 18.40 21.48 16.57
CA ASN A 273 18.95 21.81 15.26
C ASN A 273 17.82 22.18 14.28
N GLU A 274 17.84 23.40 13.75
CA GLU A 274 16.96 23.82 12.64
C GLU A 274 17.45 23.30 11.28
N TYR A 275 18.61 22.62 11.27
CA TYR A 275 19.26 22.03 10.11
C TYR A 275 18.90 20.57 9.86
N VAL A 276 17.87 20.03 10.53
CA VAL A 276 17.23 18.79 10.07
C VAL A 276 16.77 19.03 8.64
N LEU A 277 17.33 18.29 7.69
CA LEU A 277 16.84 18.25 6.32
C LEU A 277 15.41 17.71 6.34
N LYS A 278 14.43 18.62 6.47
CA LYS A 278 13.01 18.35 6.25
C LYS A 278 12.81 18.01 4.78
N MET A 279 13.17 16.77 4.45
CA MET A 279 12.72 16.11 3.26
C MET A 279 11.21 15.93 3.40
N HIS A 280 10.44 16.95 3.02
CA HIS A 280 9.00 17.08 3.24
C HIS A 280 8.15 15.94 2.63
N SER A 281 8.75 14.98 1.95
CA SER A 281 8.07 13.85 1.32
C SER A 281 9.00 12.64 1.10
N PRO A 282 9.39 11.88 2.14
CA PRO A 282 10.16 10.64 1.95
C PRO A 282 9.37 9.61 1.15
N SER A 283 8.04 9.61 1.30
CA SER A 283 7.08 8.85 0.48
C SER A 283 7.16 9.20 -1.02
N ALA A 284 7.48 10.45 -1.39
CA ALA A 284 7.70 10.82 -2.79
C ALA A 284 9.02 10.26 -3.33
N TRP A 285 10.07 10.22 -2.50
CA TRP A 285 11.33 9.58 -2.86
C TRP A 285 11.18 8.06 -3.03
N CYS A 286 10.30 7.42 -2.25
CA CYS A 286 9.93 6.03 -2.46
C CYS A 286 9.20 5.85 -3.81
N LEU A 287 8.25 6.73 -4.14
CA LEU A 287 7.52 6.72 -5.42
C LEU A 287 8.37 7.07 -6.65
N ARG A 288 9.56 7.68 -6.47
CA ARG A 288 10.52 7.99 -7.56
C ARG A 288 11.01 6.73 -8.29
N ASN A 289 11.04 5.59 -7.60
CA ASN A 289 11.41 4.31 -8.18
C ASN A 289 10.22 3.77 -8.99
N GLU A 290 10.43 3.51 -10.29
CA GLU A 290 9.33 3.07 -11.16
C GLU A 290 8.83 1.64 -10.86
N GLY A 291 9.69 0.78 -10.29
CA GLY A 291 9.31 -0.55 -9.83
C GLY A 291 8.43 -0.54 -8.57
N VAL A 292 8.34 0.58 -7.85
CA VAL A 292 7.40 0.75 -6.73
C VAL A 292 6.02 1.08 -7.30
N SER A 293 5.13 0.08 -7.32
CA SER A 293 3.73 0.28 -7.73
C SER A 293 3.00 1.22 -6.76
N SER A 294 3.26 1.12 -5.46
CA SER A 294 2.60 1.95 -4.44
C SER A 294 3.30 1.93 -3.07
N VAL A 295 2.91 2.84 -2.17
CA VAL A 295 3.56 3.07 -0.86
C VAL A 295 2.53 3.15 0.28
N LEU A 296 2.70 2.31 1.31
CA LEU A 296 1.86 2.25 2.52
C LEU A 296 2.20 3.35 3.52
N LEU A 297 1.27 4.31 3.69
CA LEU A 297 1.35 5.37 4.69
C LEU A 297 0.77 4.90 6.03
N GLY A 298 1.50 5.15 7.13
CA GLY A 298 0.99 5.04 8.50
C GLY A 298 0.84 6.43 9.12
N THR A 299 -0.34 6.75 9.65
CA THR A 299 -0.71 8.12 10.09
C THR A 299 -1.61 8.06 11.31
N SER A 300 -1.29 8.79 12.39
CA SER A 300 -2.10 8.81 13.61
C SER A 300 -3.08 9.98 13.71
N ASN A 301 -3.09 10.90 12.74
CA ASN A 301 -4.05 12.01 12.68
C ASN A 301 -4.26 12.58 11.26
N PRO A 302 -5.37 13.29 11.00
CA PRO A 302 -5.69 13.88 9.69
C PRO A 302 -4.62 14.82 9.11
N ALA A 303 -3.85 15.54 9.94
CA ALA A 303 -2.83 16.47 9.45
C ALA A 303 -1.63 15.71 8.84
N GLN A 304 -1.12 14.68 9.52
CA GLN A 304 -0.10 13.78 8.97
C GLN A 304 -0.55 13.09 7.68
N LEU A 305 -1.83 12.70 7.58
CA LEU A 305 -2.36 12.12 6.35
C LEU A 305 -2.38 13.16 5.23
N THR A 306 -2.85 14.38 5.50
CA THR A 306 -2.90 15.46 4.50
C THR A 306 -1.49 15.84 4.01
N GLU A 307 -0.50 15.89 4.91
CA GLU A 307 0.91 16.12 4.57
C GLU A 307 1.48 15.00 3.70
N ASN A 308 1.28 13.73 4.08
CA ASN A 308 1.72 12.58 3.29
C ASN A 308 0.99 12.46 1.94
N LEU A 309 -0.28 12.87 1.84
CA LEU A 309 -1.00 12.98 0.57
C LEU A 309 -0.46 14.14 -0.29
N GLY A 310 0.12 15.18 0.32
CA GLY A 310 0.85 16.25 -0.36
C GLY A 310 2.10 15.76 -1.13
N ALA A 311 2.66 14.61 -0.77
CA ALA A 311 3.91 14.08 -1.34
C ALA A 311 3.94 13.98 -2.86
N ILE A 312 2.79 13.70 -3.51
CA ILE A 312 2.73 13.65 -4.98
C ILE A 312 3.05 15.01 -5.64
N GLN A 313 2.79 16.14 -4.96
CA GLN A 313 3.16 17.47 -5.46
C GLN A 313 4.68 17.75 -5.35
N VAL A 314 5.42 16.90 -4.63
CA VAL A 314 6.88 16.95 -4.48
C VAL A 314 7.57 15.98 -5.43
N LEU A 315 6.90 14.91 -5.90
CA LEU A 315 7.48 13.92 -6.81
C LEU A 315 8.16 14.54 -8.07
N PRO A 316 7.57 15.50 -8.80
CA PRO A 316 8.22 16.15 -9.94
C PRO A 316 9.44 17.02 -9.58
N LYS A 317 9.67 17.31 -8.29
CA LYS A 317 10.78 18.11 -7.79
C LYS A 317 11.99 17.25 -7.41
N ILE A 318 11.84 15.93 -7.35
CA ILE A 318 12.94 14.98 -7.08
C ILE A 318 13.68 14.72 -8.39
N THR A 319 14.45 15.71 -8.84
CA THR A 319 15.28 15.60 -10.04
C THR A 319 16.44 14.63 -9.83
N ALA A 320 17.11 14.23 -10.92
CA ALA A 320 18.32 13.39 -10.84
C ALA A 320 19.42 14.01 -9.95
N GLN A 321 19.55 15.35 -9.96
CA GLN A 321 20.46 16.07 -9.07
C GLN A 321 20.06 15.90 -7.60
N VAL A 322 18.80 16.17 -7.25
CA VAL A 322 18.28 16.01 -5.88
C VAL A 322 18.44 14.55 -5.40
N ALA A 323 18.17 13.57 -6.27
CA ALA A 323 18.39 12.16 -5.95
C ALA A 323 19.87 11.83 -5.71
N SER A 324 20.79 12.38 -6.52
CA SER A 324 22.25 12.23 -6.35
C SER A 324 22.76 12.86 -5.06
N ASP A 325 22.25 14.03 -4.68
CA ASP A 325 22.65 14.69 -3.44
C ASP A 325 22.12 13.96 -2.21
N ILE A 326 20.92 13.38 -2.27
CA ILE A 326 20.41 12.47 -1.24
C ILE A 326 21.27 11.19 -1.15
N ASP A 327 21.69 10.59 -2.27
CA ASP A 327 22.59 9.44 -2.27
C ASP A 327 23.94 9.76 -1.59
N LYS A 328 24.51 10.95 -1.83
CA LYS A 328 25.74 11.42 -1.17
C LYS A 328 25.56 11.60 0.35
N ILE A 329 24.45 12.21 0.77
CA ILE A 329 24.15 12.49 2.18
C ILE A 329 23.93 11.20 2.97
N LEU A 330 23.25 10.21 2.38
CA LEU A 330 22.96 8.94 3.04
C LEU A 330 24.15 7.96 3.03
N GLY A 331 25.06 8.07 2.05
CA GLY A 331 26.20 7.16 1.88
C GLY A 331 25.83 5.69 1.60
N ASN A 332 24.55 5.39 1.40
CA ASN A 332 23.98 4.04 1.46
C ASN A 332 23.33 3.58 0.15
N ARG A 333 23.66 4.23 -0.97
CA ARG A 333 23.20 3.79 -2.29
C ARG A 333 23.63 2.33 -2.49
N PRO A 334 22.71 1.40 -2.81
CA PRO A 334 23.09 0.02 -3.05
C PRO A 334 23.82 -0.11 -4.40
N HIS A 335 24.77 -1.05 -4.44
CA HIS A 335 25.63 -1.32 -5.60
C HIS A 335 25.55 -2.80 -5.98
N SER A 336 25.77 -3.10 -7.25
CA SER A 336 25.98 -4.47 -7.73
C SER A 336 27.40 -4.92 -7.45
N LYS A 337 27.63 -6.21 -7.24
CA LYS A 337 29.00 -6.76 -7.19
C LYS A 337 29.78 -6.56 -8.50
N LYS A 338 29.10 -6.23 -9.61
CA LYS A 338 29.73 -5.86 -10.89
C LYS A 338 30.41 -4.48 -10.86
N ASP A 339 30.05 -3.62 -9.92
CA ASP A 339 30.46 -2.21 -9.91
C ASP A 339 31.86 -2.01 -9.27
N TYR A 340 32.49 -3.08 -8.79
CA TYR A 340 33.82 -3.12 -8.15
C TYR A 340 35.00 -3.41 -9.12
N HIS A 341 34.79 -3.27 -10.43
CA HIS A 341 35.78 -3.62 -11.46
C HIS A 341 36.23 -2.44 -12.34
N HIS A 342 36.25 -1.23 -11.77
CA HIS A 342 36.82 -0.01 -12.36
C HIS A 342 37.66 0.74 -11.33
#